data_AF-A0A3B9X503-F1
#
_entry.id   AF-A0A3B9X503-F1
#
_cell.length_a   1.000
_cell.length_b   1.000
_cell.length_c   1.000
_cell.angle_alpha   90.00
_cell.angle_beta   90.00
_cell.angle_gamma   90.00
#
_symmetry.space_group_name_H-M   'P 1'
#
loop_
_entity.id
_entity.type
_entity.pdbx_description
1 polymer ?
#
loop_
_entity_poly.entity_id
_entity_poly.type
_entity_poly.pdbx_seq_one_letter_code
_entity_poly.pdbx_strand_id
1 'polypeptide(L)'
;MTTLLLRKLILGAAIGLFSQFALAQTDGETKALKQIADIVAGLNHFPSDGDMTTLEEIMSGADISQTVLIMADTVANIEHAANEEGKGAMAAIQASAQASESAKVLAKVIEQLSHTASADAKNMLAQTFP
;
A
#
# COMPACT_ATOMS: atom_id res chain seq x y z
N MET A 1 2.72 2.98 34.61
CA MET A 1 2.23 4.08 33.75
C MET A 1 3.35 4.61 32.85
N THR A 2 4.13 3.71 32.24
CA THR A 2 5.39 4.01 31.53
C THR A 2 5.41 3.46 30.10
N THR A 3 4.48 2.59 29.75
CA THR A 3 4.35 1.97 28.41
C THR A 3 3.52 2.83 27.43
N LEU A 4 2.63 3.69 27.93
CA LEU A 4 1.76 4.51 27.06
C LEU A 4 2.51 5.67 26.39
N LEU A 5 3.52 6.24 27.06
CA LEU A 5 4.31 7.36 26.56
C LEU A 5 5.36 6.89 25.54
N LEU A 6 5.90 5.69 25.70
CA LEU A 6 6.88 5.11 24.78
C LEU A 6 6.26 4.76 23.42
N ARG A 7 5.01 4.26 23.40
CA ARG A 7 4.26 4.05 22.14
C ARG A 7 4.00 5.36 21.39
N LYS A 8 3.77 6.47 22.08
CA LYS A 8 3.57 7.79 21.44
C LYS A 8 4.85 8.45 20.96
N LEU A 9 6.00 8.09 21.52
CA LEU A 9 7.31 8.61 21.08
C LEU A 9 7.81 7.89 19.82
N ILE A 10 7.48 6.60 19.65
CA ILE A 10 7.69 5.88 18.38
C ILE A 10 6.72 6.38 17.30
N LEU A 11 5.50 6.78 17.69
CA LEU A 11 4.47 7.31 16.78
C LEU A 11 4.83 8.67 16.14
N GLY A 12 5.87 9.36 16.62
CA GLY A 12 6.34 10.63 16.05
C GLY A 12 7.76 10.62 15.48
N ALA A 13 8.56 9.58 15.75
CA ALA A 13 9.98 9.54 15.34
C ALA A 13 10.24 8.82 14.01
N ALA A 14 9.25 8.12 13.44
CA ALA A 14 9.35 7.53 12.10
C ALA A 14 9.09 8.54 10.96
N ILE A 15 8.98 9.85 11.27
CA ILE A 15 8.63 10.91 10.30
C ILE A 15 9.88 11.47 9.60
N GLY A 16 11.10 11.10 10.00
CA GLY A 16 12.30 11.89 9.68
C GLY A 16 13.35 11.30 8.74
N LEU A 17 13.20 10.08 8.21
CA LEU A 17 14.28 9.41 7.48
C LEU A 17 13.84 8.84 6.13
N PHE A 18 13.03 9.57 5.38
CA PHE A 18 12.95 9.36 3.94
C PHE A 18 14.14 10.08 3.32
N SER A 19 15.20 9.34 3.02
CA SER A 19 16.31 9.85 2.23
C SER A 19 15.76 10.46 0.94
N GLN A 20 16.18 11.69 0.61
CA GLN A 20 15.66 12.50 -0.50
C GLN A 20 16.10 11.99 -1.88
N PHE A 21 16.04 10.68 -2.12
CA PHE A 21 16.15 10.15 -3.46
C PHE A 21 14.77 10.24 -4.09
N ALA A 22 14.56 11.29 -4.89
CA ALA A 22 13.53 11.27 -5.92
C ALA A 22 13.95 10.21 -6.94
N LEU A 23 13.72 8.94 -6.62
CA LEU A 23 13.82 7.87 -7.60
C LEU A 23 12.65 8.07 -8.54
N ALA A 24 12.94 8.28 -9.82
CA ALA A 24 11.93 8.18 -10.85
C ALA A 24 11.31 6.78 -10.75
N GLN A 25 9.98 6.71 -10.74
CA GLN A 25 9.24 5.46 -10.69
C GLN A 25 9.76 4.54 -11.81
N THR A 26 10.37 3.42 -11.43
CA THR A 26 10.96 2.49 -12.40
C THR A 26 9.86 1.69 -13.11
N ASP A 27 10.20 1.03 -14.21
CA ASP A 27 9.29 0.08 -14.87
C ASP A 27 8.89 -1.05 -13.90
N GLY A 28 9.82 -1.49 -13.05
CA GLY A 28 9.57 -2.48 -12.00
C GLY A 28 8.59 -1.98 -10.95
N GLU A 29 8.74 -0.74 -10.50
CA GLU A 29 7.85 -0.11 -9.52
C GLU A 29 6.43 0.09 -10.08
N THR A 30 6.35 0.53 -11.35
CA THR A 30 5.07 0.70 -12.05
C THR A 30 4.35 -0.64 -12.23
N LYS A 31 5.09 -1.69 -12.60
CA LYS A 31 4.55 -3.05 -12.72
C LYS A 31 4.04 -3.56 -11.36
N ALA A 32 4.81 -3.39 -10.29
CA ALA A 32 4.42 -3.82 -8.95
C ALA A 32 3.16 -3.10 -8.47
N LEU A 33 3.07 -1.78 -8.63
CA LEU A 33 1.86 -1.01 -8.31
C LEU A 33 0.64 -1.52 -9.08
N LYS A 34 0.79 -1.81 -10.38
CA LYS A 34 -0.30 -2.39 -11.17
C LYS A 34 -0.71 -3.77 -10.68
N GLN A 35 0.25 -4.64 -10.35
CA GLN A 35 -0.05 -5.97 -9.80
C GLN A 35 -0.84 -5.87 -8.48
N ILE A 36 -0.44 -4.97 -7.57
CA ILE A 36 -1.18 -4.73 -6.32
C ILE A 36 -2.59 -4.18 -6.64
N ALA A 37 -2.72 -3.25 -7.59
CA ALA A 37 -4.02 -2.72 -8.00
C ALA A 37 -4.95 -3.80 -8.59
N ASP A 38 -4.42 -4.67 -9.45
CA ASP A 38 -5.17 -5.80 -10.03
C ASP A 38 -5.67 -6.75 -8.93
N ILE A 39 -4.82 -7.07 -7.94
CA ILE A 39 -5.19 -7.87 -6.76
C ILE A 39 -6.31 -7.17 -5.99
N VAL A 40 -6.14 -5.90 -5.62
CA VAL A 40 -7.14 -5.13 -4.86
C VAL A 40 -8.49 -5.05 -5.59
N ALA A 41 -8.48 -4.91 -6.91
CA ALA A 41 -9.70 -4.92 -7.72
C ALA A 41 -10.37 -6.31 -7.80
N GLY A 42 -9.55 -7.37 -7.75
CA GLY A 42 -9.95 -8.77 -7.79
C GLY A 42 -10.29 -9.39 -6.42
N LEU A 43 -9.94 -8.72 -5.32
CA LEU A 43 -10.13 -9.23 -3.96
C LEU A 43 -11.56 -9.72 -3.72
N ASN A 44 -11.66 -10.92 -3.15
CA ASN A 44 -12.90 -11.53 -2.69
C ASN A 44 -12.71 -11.97 -1.23
N HIS A 45 -13.03 -11.08 -0.29
CA HIS A 45 -12.69 -11.13 1.14
C HIS A 45 -11.21 -10.94 1.46
N PHE A 46 -10.34 -11.81 0.95
CA PHE A 46 -8.90 -11.81 1.21
C PHE A 46 -8.12 -12.23 -0.06
N PRO A 47 -6.79 -11.98 -0.13
CA PRO A 47 -5.98 -12.39 -1.28
C PRO A 47 -6.03 -13.90 -1.49
N SER A 48 -6.13 -14.36 -2.74
CA SER A 48 -5.98 -15.78 -3.07
C SER A 48 -4.51 -16.24 -2.88
N ASP A 49 -4.26 -17.55 -2.90
CA ASP A 49 -2.88 -18.08 -2.83
C ASP A 49 -1.98 -17.54 -3.95
N GLY A 50 -2.54 -17.34 -5.15
CA GLY A 50 -1.82 -16.74 -6.28
C GLY A 50 -1.53 -15.24 -6.08
N ASP A 51 -2.47 -14.52 -5.47
CA ASP A 51 -2.26 -13.13 -5.09
C ASP A 51 -1.19 -13.01 -4.01
N MET A 52 -1.23 -13.89 -2.99
CA MET A 52 -0.21 -13.96 -1.94
C MET A 52 1.18 -14.22 -2.50
N THR A 53 1.31 -15.17 -3.42
CA THR A 53 2.58 -15.44 -4.11
C THR A 53 3.09 -14.18 -4.82
N THR A 54 2.21 -13.47 -5.53
CA THR A 54 2.58 -12.22 -6.22
C THR A 54 3.01 -11.12 -5.24
N LEU A 55 2.32 -10.98 -4.11
CA LEU A 55 2.65 -9.99 -3.08
C LEU A 55 4.00 -10.31 -2.42
N GLU A 56 4.26 -11.59 -2.13
CA GLU A 56 5.55 -12.05 -1.59
C GLU A 56 6.71 -11.78 -2.57
N GLU A 57 6.51 -12.05 -3.86
CA GLU A 57 7.50 -11.72 -4.90
C GLU A 57 7.82 -10.23 -4.93
N ILE A 58 6.80 -9.37 -4.89
CA ILE A 58 6.98 -7.91 -4.82
C ILE A 58 7.75 -7.53 -3.54
N MET A 59 7.39 -8.10 -2.39
CA MET A 59 8.04 -7.81 -1.12
C MET A 59 9.51 -8.26 -1.06
N SER A 60 9.88 -9.25 -1.87
CA SER A 60 11.25 -9.74 -1.99
C SER A 60 12.12 -8.98 -3.00
N GLY A 61 11.55 -8.05 -3.77
CA GLY A 61 12.24 -7.31 -4.83
C GLY A 61 13.24 -6.28 -4.30
N ALA A 62 14.51 -6.40 -4.68
CA ALA A 62 15.60 -5.55 -4.18
C ALA A 62 15.50 -4.06 -4.58
N ASP A 63 14.84 -3.76 -5.71
CA ASP A 63 14.71 -2.41 -6.26
C ASP A 63 13.28 -1.84 -6.11
N ILE A 64 12.49 -2.40 -5.19
CA ILE A 64 11.12 -1.95 -4.93
C ILE A 64 11.13 -0.88 -3.82
N SER A 65 10.41 0.22 -4.06
CA SER A 65 10.32 1.31 -3.09
C SER A 65 9.56 0.91 -1.83
N GLN A 66 9.92 1.51 -0.69
CA GLN A 66 9.25 1.23 0.58
C GLN A 66 7.74 1.49 0.52
N THR A 67 7.29 2.47 -0.27
CA THR A 67 5.87 2.76 -0.50
C THR A 67 5.14 1.55 -1.10
N VAL A 68 5.73 0.90 -2.11
CA VAL A 68 5.15 -0.29 -2.73
C VAL A 68 5.19 -1.49 -1.79
N LEU A 69 6.29 -1.67 -1.05
CA LEU A 69 6.40 -2.75 -0.04
C LEU A 69 5.31 -2.63 1.03
N ILE A 70 5.07 -1.42 1.54
CA ILE A 70 4.01 -1.16 2.54
C ILE A 70 2.63 -1.47 1.99
N MET A 71 2.34 -1.11 0.73
CA MET A 71 1.07 -1.45 0.09
C MET A 71 0.89 -2.96 -0.07
N ALA A 72 1.93 -3.66 -0.53
CA ALA A 72 1.90 -5.11 -0.72
C ALA A 72 1.64 -5.83 0.61
N ASP A 73 2.39 -5.47 1.66
CA ASP A 73 2.21 -6.01 3.01
C ASP A 73 0.81 -5.72 3.56
N THR A 74 0.33 -4.48 3.38
CA THR A 74 -1.03 -4.11 3.82
C THR A 74 -2.08 -4.99 3.15
N VAL A 75 -1.99 -5.22 1.84
CA VAL A 75 -2.93 -6.06 1.09
C VAL A 75 -2.82 -7.53 1.48
N ALA A 76 -1.60 -8.05 1.68
CA ALA A 76 -1.37 -9.43 2.11
C ALA A 76 -2.03 -9.76 3.46
N ASN A 77 -2.18 -8.75 4.33
CA ASN A 77 -2.79 -8.89 5.65
C ASN A 77 -4.30 -8.55 5.70
N ILE A 78 -4.96 -8.40 4.55
CA ILE A 78 -6.42 -8.12 4.51
C ILE A 78 -7.20 -9.41 4.72
N GLU A 79 -7.97 -9.46 5.81
CA GLU A 79 -8.96 -10.51 6.04
C GLU A 79 -10.39 -10.05 5.66
N HIS A 80 -10.63 -8.74 5.65
CA HIS A 80 -11.88 -8.07 5.23
C HIS A 80 -11.65 -6.60 4.85
N ALA A 81 -10.73 -5.95 5.56
CA ALA A 81 -10.29 -4.57 5.34
C ALA A 81 -8.85 -4.44 5.84
N ALA A 82 -8.18 -3.35 5.50
CA ALA A 82 -6.91 -3.00 6.14
C ALA A 82 -7.12 -2.81 7.66
N ASN A 83 -6.18 -3.33 8.46
CA ASN A 83 -6.16 -3.09 9.90
C ASN A 83 -5.77 -1.64 10.22
N GLU A 84 -5.74 -1.26 11.50
CA GLU A 84 -5.44 0.12 11.92
C GLU A 84 -4.05 0.61 11.45
N GLU A 85 -3.05 -0.28 11.49
CA GLU A 85 -1.69 0.02 11.05
C GLU A 85 -1.63 0.26 9.54
N GLY A 86 -2.20 -0.65 8.75
CA GLY A 86 -2.30 -0.53 7.29
C GLY A 86 -3.05 0.73 6.88
N LYS A 87 -4.17 1.06 7.54
CA LYS A 87 -4.90 2.32 7.28
C LYS A 87 -4.06 3.56 7.58
N GLY A 88 -3.35 3.57 8.70
CA GLY A 88 -2.42 4.65 9.04
C GLY A 88 -1.31 4.82 8.01
N ALA A 89 -0.75 3.71 7.53
CA ALA A 89 0.27 3.72 6.49
C ALA A 89 -0.27 4.23 5.14
N MET A 90 -1.47 3.81 4.73
CA MET A 90 -2.11 4.31 3.51
C MET A 90 -2.43 5.80 3.58
N ALA A 91 -2.88 6.30 4.74
CA ALA A 91 -3.09 7.74 4.94
C ALA A 91 -1.77 8.53 4.87
N ALA A 92 -0.68 7.98 5.41
CA ALA A 92 0.64 8.61 5.32
C ALA A 92 1.16 8.67 3.88
N ILE A 93 0.96 7.61 3.08
CA ILE A 93 1.33 7.60 1.65
C ILE A 93 0.53 8.67 0.88
N GLN A 94 -0.77 8.78 1.13
CA GLN A 94 -1.61 9.82 0.50
C GLN A 94 -1.11 11.24 0.81
N ALA A 95 -0.64 11.48 2.04
CA ALA A 95 -0.11 12.77 2.47
C ALA A 95 1.34 13.03 2.02
N SER A 96 2.04 12.03 1.46
CA SER A 96 3.44 12.16 1.05
C SER A 96 3.58 13.01 -0.21
N ALA A 97 4.47 14.01 -0.17
CA ALA A 97 4.85 14.77 -1.35
C ALA A 97 5.72 13.96 -2.34
N GLN A 98 6.27 12.84 -1.89
CA GLN A 98 7.18 11.98 -2.65
C GLN A 98 6.46 10.82 -3.33
N ALA A 99 5.28 10.42 -2.83
CA ALA A 99 4.48 9.37 -3.46
C ALA A 99 3.95 9.83 -4.83
N SER A 100 4.01 8.94 -5.83
CA SER A 100 3.39 9.19 -7.13
C SER A 100 1.86 9.28 -6.99
N GLU A 101 1.21 9.97 -7.93
CA GLU A 101 -0.26 10.09 -7.90
C GLU A 101 -0.97 8.73 -8.01
N SER A 102 -0.42 7.80 -8.78
CA SER A 102 -0.94 6.43 -8.87
C SER A 102 -0.82 5.67 -7.55
N ALA A 103 0.32 5.83 -6.84
CA ALA A 103 0.50 5.27 -5.50
C ALA A 103 -0.51 5.86 -4.50
N LYS A 104 -0.77 7.17 -4.54
CA LYS A 104 -1.77 7.80 -3.67
C LYS A 104 -3.19 7.30 -3.95
N VAL A 105 -3.54 7.12 -5.23
CA VAL A 105 -4.85 6.56 -5.62
C VAL A 105 -5.00 5.13 -5.11
N LEU A 106 -3.98 4.28 -5.29
CA LEU A 106 -4.01 2.90 -4.80
C LEU A 106 -4.12 2.87 -3.26
N ALA A 107 -3.34 3.69 -2.56
CA ALA A 107 -3.39 3.80 -1.10
C ALA A 107 -4.80 4.15 -0.60
N LYS A 108 -5.46 5.12 -1.23
CA LYS A 108 -6.84 5.50 -0.91
C LYS A 108 -7.81 4.32 -1.06
N VAL A 109 -7.67 3.53 -2.13
CA VAL A 109 -8.54 2.36 -2.34
C VAL A 109 -8.30 1.30 -1.28
N ILE A 110 -7.04 1.01 -0.95
CA ILE A 110 -6.68 0.03 0.08
C ILE A 110 -7.23 0.46 1.45
N GLU A 111 -7.08 1.74 1.81
CA GLU A 111 -7.60 2.31 3.07
C GLU A 111 -9.13 2.14 3.20
N GLN A 112 -9.84 2.39 2.09
CA GLN A 112 -11.30 2.40 2.03
C GLN A 112 -11.90 1.01 1.74
N LEU A 113 -11.07 -0.01 1.52
CA LEU A 113 -11.53 -1.35 1.22
C LEU A 113 -12.39 -1.90 2.37
N SER A 114 -13.54 -2.47 2.01
CA SER A 114 -14.43 -3.17 2.94
C SER A 114 -15.05 -4.36 2.22
N HIS A 115 -14.64 -5.57 2.62
CA HIS A 115 -14.87 -6.87 1.98
C HIS A 115 -14.30 -6.99 0.55
N THR A 116 -14.71 -6.12 -0.36
CA THR A 116 -14.25 -6.09 -1.75
C THR A 116 -14.15 -4.64 -2.23
N ALA A 117 -13.39 -4.39 -3.30
CA ALA A 117 -13.35 -3.06 -3.91
C ALA A 117 -14.73 -2.71 -4.50
N SER A 118 -15.20 -1.48 -4.25
CA SER A 118 -16.43 -0.97 -4.85
C SER A 118 -16.30 -0.82 -6.37
N ALA A 119 -17.42 -0.71 -7.09
CA ALA A 119 -17.41 -0.49 -8.53
C ALA A 119 -16.62 0.77 -8.92
N ASP A 120 -16.80 1.86 -8.17
CA ASP A 120 -16.07 3.11 -8.39
C ASP A 120 -14.57 2.94 -8.13
N ALA A 121 -14.19 2.21 -7.09
CA ALA A 121 -12.79 1.91 -6.80
C ALA A 121 -12.16 1.08 -7.92
N LYS A 122 -12.84 0.04 -8.42
CA LYS A 122 -12.38 -0.76 -9.56
C LYS A 122 -12.19 0.09 -10.82
N ASN A 123 -13.15 0.98 -11.12
CA ASN A 123 -13.05 1.90 -12.25
C ASN A 123 -11.90 2.89 -12.09
N MET A 124 -11.65 3.38 -10.87
CA MET A 124 -10.55 4.29 -10.59
C MET A 124 -9.20 3.58 -10.74
N LEU A 125 -9.09 2.34 -10.28
CA LEU A 125 -7.88 1.52 -10.46
C LEU A 125 -7.63 1.24 -11.95
N ALA A 126 -8.65 0.85 -12.73
CA ALA A 126 -8.50 0.59 -14.16
C ALA A 126 -8.08 1.84 -14.97
N GLN A 127 -8.53 3.03 -14.58
CA GLN A 127 -8.09 4.28 -15.22
C GLN A 127 -6.67 4.67 -14.84
N THR A 128 -6.27 4.36 -13.61
CA THR A 128 -4.94 4.70 -13.07
C THR A 128 -3.87 3.73 -13.55
N PHE A 129 -4.25 2.46 -13.75
CA PHE A 129 -3.38 1.34 -14.13
C PHE A 129 -3.97 0.59 -15.34
N PRO A 130 -3.88 1.16 -16.56
CA PRO A 130 -4.39 0.53 -17.77
C PRO A 130 -3.65 -0.76 -18.16
#